data_AF-A0AA35JNN3-F1
#
_entry.id   AF-A0AA35JNN3-F1
#
_cell.length_a   1.000
_cell.length_b   1.000
_cell.length_c   1.000
_cell.angle_alpha   90.00
_cell.angle_beta   90.00
_cell.angle_gamma   90.00
#
_symmetry.space_group_name_H-M   'P 1'
#
loop_
_entity.id
_entity.type
_entity.pdbx_description
1 polymer ?
#
loop_
_entity_poly.entity_id
_entity_poly.type
_entity_poly.pdbx_seq_one_letter_code
_entity_poly.pdbx_strand_id
1 'polypeptide(L)'
;MPTSSSCKPTSLQHKVDLLIDSEAEKDYLYDVLRMYHESMNLPVLVGDLKYVINEPSRLPLFEAIRPLIPLKHQVEYDQLTPKRSRKLKEVRLDRLHPEGLGISVRGGVEFACGLFISQLMKGGQADNVGLQVGDEIVRINGYSISSCTHEEVINLIRTKKIVSIKVRHVGMIPVKSSTDEPLKWQFVDQFVSDPGEGKSSVAGLASSGGKNHKEKKVFISLIGTKGMGCSISSGPTQKPGIFISNVKPHSLSAEVGLEVGDQIVEVNGMDFSNVDHKEAVKVLKSSQTLTITVVTGAGKELFMTEGEKQREETSRELERQELMRQKRLALETNKILKEQQEKEKLRKMEIAQKAAEEEERYRKEIEQIKAEEEKFKKQWEEDWGHKEQSKPPKTVVAEVHRPPHHKHRRLPEVCGRL
;
A
#
# COMPACT_ATOMS: atom_id res chain seq x y z
N MET A 1 -27.20 -37.06 -6.93
CA MET A 1 -27.31 -35.89 -7.83
C MET A 1 -27.31 -34.63 -6.97
N PRO A 2 -26.16 -33.98 -6.73
CA PRO A 2 -26.16 -32.69 -6.04
C PRO A 2 -26.51 -31.60 -7.06
N THR A 3 -27.57 -30.87 -6.77
CA THR A 3 -28.02 -29.71 -7.54
C THR A 3 -27.00 -28.59 -7.40
N SER A 4 -26.33 -28.26 -8.51
CA SER A 4 -25.50 -27.09 -8.67
C SER A 4 -26.31 -25.82 -8.43
N SER A 5 -26.01 -25.13 -7.33
CA SER A 5 -26.45 -23.76 -7.09
C SER A 5 -25.79 -22.83 -8.12
N SER A 6 -26.53 -22.55 -9.18
CA SER A 6 -26.24 -21.52 -10.18
C SER A 6 -26.11 -20.16 -9.47
N CYS A 7 -24.88 -19.75 -9.20
CA CYS A 7 -24.55 -18.40 -8.76
C CYS A 7 -24.88 -17.43 -9.90
N LYS A 8 -26.05 -16.77 -9.84
CA LYS A 8 -26.38 -15.69 -10.78
C LYS A 8 -25.26 -14.64 -10.69
N PRO A 9 -24.71 -14.13 -11.80
CA PRO A 9 -23.75 -13.04 -11.74
C PRO A 9 -24.42 -11.88 -11.01
N THR A 10 -23.90 -11.51 -9.84
CA THR A 10 -24.34 -10.31 -9.12
C THR A 10 -24.18 -9.14 -10.08
N SER A 11 -25.29 -8.47 -10.42
CA SER A 11 -25.29 -7.26 -11.24
C SER A 11 -24.22 -6.28 -10.73
N LEU A 12 -23.51 -5.60 -11.63
CA LEU A 12 -22.54 -4.54 -11.27
C LEU A 12 -23.14 -3.59 -10.23
N GLN A 13 -24.42 -3.23 -10.42
CA GLN A 13 -25.16 -2.35 -9.53
C GLN A 13 -25.15 -2.84 -8.07
N HIS A 14 -25.44 -4.11 -7.83
CA HIS A 14 -25.40 -4.69 -6.49
C HIS A 14 -23.97 -4.62 -5.89
N LYS A 15 -22.93 -4.88 -6.69
CA LYS A 15 -21.55 -4.74 -6.18
C LYS A 15 -21.17 -3.29 -5.89
N VAL A 16 -21.65 -2.34 -6.68
CA VAL A 16 -21.46 -0.90 -6.45
C VAL A 16 -22.15 -0.49 -5.16
N ASP A 17 -23.40 -0.90 -4.96
CA ASP A 17 -24.17 -0.58 -3.74
C ASP A 17 -23.56 -1.19 -2.47
N LEU A 18 -22.87 -2.32 -2.57
CA LEU A 18 -22.18 -2.95 -1.44
C LEU A 18 -20.81 -2.35 -1.13
N LEU A 19 -20.15 -1.71 -2.09
CA LEU A 19 -18.74 -1.30 -1.99
C LEU A 19 -18.54 0.22 -1.97
N ILE A 20 -19.53 1.00 -2.43
CA ILE A 20 -19.49 2.46 -2.47
C ILE A 20 -20.70 2.97 -1.71
N ASP A 21 -20.44 3.69 -0.60
CA ASP A 21 -21.49 4.24 0.24
C ASP A 21 -22.04 5.56 -0.31
N SER A 22 -21.17 6.43 -0.86
CA SER A 22 -21.57 7.74 -1.34
C SER A 22 -22.31 7.66 -2.66
N GLU A 23 -23.54 8.16 -2.68
CA GLU A 23 -24.34 8.30 -3.88
C GLU A 23 -23.68 9.18 -4.96
N ALA A 24 -22.92 10.20 -4.56
CA ALA A 24 -22.13 11.03 -5.48
C ALA A 24 -20.97 10.24 -6.12
N GLU A 25 -20.30 9.39 -5.35
CA GLU A 25 -19.25 8.49 -5.86
C GLU A 25 -19.83 7.46 -6.86
N LYS A 26 -21.03 6.93 -6.59
CA LYS A 26 -21.75 6.04 -7.51
C LYS A 26 -22.09 6.74 -8.82
N ASP A 27 -22.64 7.95 -8.76
CA ASP A 27 -22.96 8.73 -9.96
C ASP A 27 -21.73 8.98 -10.81
N TYR A 28 -20.65 9.42 -10.17
CA TYR A 28 -19.38 9.64 -10.83
C TYR A 28 -18.84 8.35 -11.48
N LEU A 29 -18.94 7.20 -10.80
CA LEU A 29 -18.56 5.91 -11.39
C LEU A 29 -19.35 5.62 -12.68
N TYR A 30 -20.66 5.83 -12.67
CA TYR A 30 -21.50 5.61 -13.85
C TYR A 30 -21.24 6.65 -14.96
N ASP A 31 -20.93 7.90 -14.62
CA ASP A 31 -20.49 8.91 -15.60
C ASP A 31 -19.22 8.46 -16.31
N VAL A 32 -18.21 8.01 -15.56
CA VAL A 32 -16.93 7.56 -16.08
C VAL A 32 -17.12 6.37 -17.04
N LEU A 33 -18.01 5.44 -16.71
CA LEU A 33 -18.36 4.32 -17.60
C LEU A 33 -19.08 4.79 -18.87
N ARG A 34 -20.01 5.77 -18.77
CA ARG A 34 -20.66 6.37 -19.94
C ARG A 34 -19.66 7.09 -20.84
N MET A 35 -18.77 7.91 -20.27
CA MET A 35 -17.72 8.62 -20.99
C MET A 35 -16.77 7.66 -21.72
N TYR A 36 -16.44 6.52 -21.11
CA TYR A 36 -15.66 5.49 -21.78
C TYR A 36 -16.41 4.86 -22.96
N HIS A 37 -17.71 4.63 -22.84
CA HIS A 37 -18.52 4.11 -23.94
C HIS A 37 -18.53 5.05 -25.17
N GLU A 38 -18.40 6.35 -24.95
CA GLU A 38 -18.31 7.35 -26.02
C GLU A 38 -16.88 7.49 -26.58
N SER A 39 -15.89 7.58 -25.69
CA SER A 39 -14.50 7.91 -26.07
C SER A 39 -13.64 6.71 -26.43
N MET A 40 -14.00 5.52 -25.96
CA MET A 40 -13.21 4.29 -26.07
C MET A 40 -11.77 4.42 -25.52
N ASN A 41 -11.52 5.38 -24.63
CA ASN A 41 -10.19 5.68 -24.08
C ASN A 41 -9.96 4.96 -22.75
N LEU A 42 -9.27 3.83 -22.80
CA LEU A 42 -8.99 2.97 -21.64
C LEU A 42 -8.09 3.62 -20.56
N PRO A 43 -6.95 4.26 -20.91
CA PRO A 43 -6.13 4.93 -19.91
C PRO A 43 -6.89 5.97 -19.09
N VAL A 44 -7.76 6.75 -19.74
CA VAL A 44 -8.63 7.72 -19.05
C VAL A 44 -9.63 7.01 -18.15
N LEU A 45 -10.32 5.97 -18.65
CA LEU A 45 -11.23 5.17 -17.84
C LEU A 45 -10.55 4.66 -16.57
N VAL A 46 -9.40 3.99 -16.70
CA VAL A 46 -8.74 3.36 -15.54
C VAL A 46 -8.25 4.42 -14.56
N GLY A 47 -7.70 5.54 -15.04
CA GLY A 47 -7.32 6.66 -14.19
C GLY A 47 -8.51 7.23 -13.40
N ASP A 48 -9.66 7.36 -14.06
CA ASP A 48 -10.89 7.89 -13.47
C ASP A 48 -11.50 6.92 -12.45
N LEU A 49 -11.48 5.62 -12.76
CA LEU A 49 -11.92 4.56 -11.85
C LEU A 49 -11.09 4.51 -10.58
N LYS A 50 -9.77 4.74 -10.65
CA LYS A 50 -8.88 4.79 -9.48
C LYS A 50 -9.25 5.88 -8.47
N TYR A 51 -10.00 6.92 -8.89
CA TYR A 51 -10.47 7.97 -7.98
C TYR A 51 -11.56 7.47 -7.02
N VAL A 52 -12.42 6.57 -7.50
CA VAL A 52 -13.51 5.97 -6.71
C VAL A 52 -13.06 4.66 -6.06
N ILE A 53 -12.28 3.88 -6.79
CA ILE A 53 -11.67 2.63 -6.32
C ILE A 53 -10.38 2.98 -5.59
N ASN A 54 -10.50 3.71 -4.50
CA ASN A 54 -9.40 4.34 -3.78
C ASN A 54 -9.01 3.60 -2.49
N GLU A 55 -9.51 2.39 -2.27
CA GLU A 55 -9.16 1.53 -1.13
C GLU A 55 -9.26 0.03 -1.47
N PRO A 56 -8.58 -0.87 -0.72
CA PRO A 56 -8.51 -2.30 -1.03
C PRO A 56 -9.84 -3.06 -1.03
N SER A 57 -10.82 -2.59 -0.25
CA SER A 57 -12.19 -3.13 -0.18
C SER A 57 -12.91 -2.96 -1.51
N ARG A 58 -12.67 -1.86 -2.23
CA ARG A 58 -13.32 -1.48 -3.49
C ARG A 58 -12.69 -2.14 -4.74
N LEU A 59 -11.47 -2.70 -4.64
CA LEU A 59 -10.79 -3.37 -5.76
C LEU A 59 -11.61 -4.42 -6.54
N PRO A 60 -12.54 -5.20 -5.93
CA PRO A 60 -13.42 -6.11 -6.68
C PRO A 60 -14.26 -5.43 -7.78
N LEU A 61 -14.38 -4.10 -7.76
CA LEU A 61 -15.08 -3.34 -8.79
C LEU A 61 -14.37 -3.39 -10.15
N PHE A 62 -13.03 -3.46 -10.21
CA PHE A 62 -12.33 -3.65 -11.49
C PHE A 62 -12.76 -4.94 -12.19
N GLU A 63 -12.85 -6.05 -11.43
CA GLU A 63 -13.35 -7.34 -11.94
C GLU A 63 -14.84 -7.28 -12.32
N ALA A 64 -15.62 -6.45 -11.63
CA ALA A 64 -17.04 -6.28 -11.92
C ALA A 64 -17.29 -5.43 -13.18
N ILE A 65 -16.39 -4.50 -13.48
CA ILE A 65 -16.46 -3.60 -14.64
C ILE A 65 -15.90 -4.30 -15.89
N ARG A 66 -14.92 -5.19 -15.74
CA ARG A 66 -14.29 -5.93 -16.85
C ARG A 66 -15.27 -6.48 -17.91
N PRO A 67 -16.42 -7.10 -17.57
CA PRO A 67 -17.38 -7.58 -18.56
C PRO A 67 -18.04 -6.49 -19.41
N LEU A 68 -18.04 -5.23 -18.95
CA LEU A 68 -18.52 -4.07 -19.72
C LEU A 68 -17.48 -3.57 -20.74
N ILE A 69 -16.23 -4.02 -20.63
CA ILE A 69 -15.15 -3.61 -21.52
C ILE A 69 -15.17 -4.50 -22.78
N PRO A 70 -15.20 -3.91 -23.99
CA PRO A 70 -15.14 -4.66 -25.24
C PRO A 70 -13.95 -5.61 -25.28
N LEU A 71 -14.12 -6.82 -25.85
CA LEU A 71 -13.10 -7.86 -25.88
C LEU A 71 -11.73 -7.37 -26.40
N LYS A 72 -11.74 -6.51 -27.43
CA LYS A 72 -10.53 -5.89 -28.00
C LYS A 72 -9.70 -5.08 -27.00
N HIS A 73 -10.32 -4.60 -25.93
CA HIS A 73 -9.73 -3.72 -24.92
C HIS A 73 -9.43 -4.48 -23.62
N GLN A 74 -9.90 -5.72 -23.44
CA GLN A 74 -9.77 -6.43 -22.16
C GLN A 74 -8.32 -6.74 -21.76
N VAL A 75 -7.44 -7.00 -22.73
CA VAL A 75 -6.02 -7.26 -22.45
C VAL A 75 -5.32 -5.99 -21.95
N GLU A 76 -5.57 -4.85 -22.60
CA GLU A 76 -5.02 -3.56 -22.18
C GLU A 76 -5.60 -3.12 -20.82
N TYR A 77 -6.90 -3.33 -20.61
CA TYR A 77 -7.54 -3.10 -19.31
C TYR A 77 -6.84 -3.88 -18.19
N ASP A 78 -6.56 -5.17 -18.38
CA ASP A 78 -5.85 -6.00 -17.38
C ASP A 78 -4.42 -5.52 -17.09
N GLN A 79 -3.78 -4.87 -18.06
CA GLN A 79 -2.44 -4.31 -17.88
C GLN A 79 -2.47 -3.01 -17.07
N LEU A 80 -3.52 -2.21 -17.22
CA LEU A 80 -3.69 -0.92 -16.55
C LEU A 80 -4.29 -1.06 -15.14
N THR A 81 -5.10 -2.10 -14.91
CA THR A 81 -5.69 -2.35 -13.59
C THR A 81 -4.75 -3.12 -12.66
N PRO A 82 -4.82 -2.90 -11.33
CA PRO A 82 -4.01 -3.63 -10.37
C PRO A 82 -4.37 -5.11 -10.38
N LYS A 83 -3.35 -5.97 -10.51
CA LYS A 83 -3.54 -7.42 -10.47
C LYS A 83 -3.79 -7.86 -9.03
N ARG A 84 -5.00 -8.27 -8.69
CA ARG A 84 -5.27 -8.83 -7.35
C ARG A 84 -5.12 -10.33 -7.37
N SER A 85 -4.41 -10.90 -6.40
CA SER A 85 -4.39 -12.36 -6.20
C SER A 85 -5.20 -12.74 -4.97
N ARG A 86 -6.08 -13.73 -5.10
CA ARG A 86 -6.70 -14.39 -3.92
C ARG A 86 -5.82 -15.51 -3.35
N LYS A 87 -4.85 -16.00 -4.14
CA LYS A 87 -3.93 -17.07 -3.73
C LYS A 87 -2.86 -16.48 -2.84
N LEU A 88 -2.63 -17.12 -1.69
CA LEU A 88 -1.52 -16.78 -0.81
C LEU A 88 -0.23 -17.36 -1.36
N LYS A 89 0.84 -16.57 -1.32
CA LYS A 89 2.20 -16.99 -1.65
C LYS A 89 3.00 -17.11 -0.36
N GLU A 90 3.63 -18.26 -0.14
CA GLU A 90 4.54 -18.47 0.99
C GLU A 90 5.99 -18.40 0.50
N VAL A 91 6.81 -17.63 1.19
CA VAL A 91 8.25 -17.55 0.95
C VAL A 91 9.01 -17.71 2.25
N ARG A 92 10.26 -18.18 2.17
CA ARG A 92 11.17 -18.31 3.31
C ARG A 92 12.37 -17.43 3.05
N LEU A 93 12.70 -16.58 4.00
CA LEU A 93 13.84 -15.67 3.91
C LEU A 93 14.79 -15.90 5.08
N ASP A 94 16.09 -15.86 4.80
CA ASP A 94 17.18 -15.89 5.76
C ASP A 94 17.54 -14.49 6.23
N ARG A 95 17.40 -14.24 7.53
CA ARG A 95 17.77 -12.98 8.15
C ARG A 95 19.27 -12.79 8.32
N LEU A 96 20.05 -13.85 8.22
CA LEU A 96 21.52 -13.79 8.30
C LEU A 96 22.17 -13.51 6.94
N HIS A 97 21.38 -13.38 5.88
CA HIS A 97 21.89 -12.94 4.58
C HIS A 97 22.58 -11.57 4.72
N PRO A 98 23.76 -11.34 4.10
CA PRO A 98 24.52 -10.10 4.28
C PRO A 98 23.75 -8.82 3.94
N GLU A 99 22.85 -8.90 2.96
CA GLU A 99 22.00 -7.79 2.51
C GLU A 99 20.64 -7.74 3.26
N GLY A 100 20.47 -8.57 4.28
CA GLY A 100 19.23 -8.74 5.02
C GLY A 100 18.10 -9.33 4.16
N LEU A 101 16.87 -8.96 4.51
CA LEU A 101 15.66 -9.45 3.82
C LEU A 101 15.40 -8.71 2.49
N GLY A 102 15.87 -7.48 2.34
CA GLY A 102 15.62 -6.64 1.16
C GLY A 102 14.18 -6.11 1.02
N ILE A 103 13.44 -5.98 2.13
CA ILE A 103 12.07 -5.41 2.15
C ILE A 103 11.95 -4.26 3.14
N SER A 104 11.13 -3.26 2.80
CA SER A 104 10.59 -2.28 3.75
C SER A 104 9.10 -2.50 3.90
N VAL A 105 8.60 -2.46 5.14
CA VAL A 105 7.19 -2.70 5.47
C VAL A 105 6.56 -1.50 6.16
N ARG A 106 5.24 -1.35 6.03
CA ARG A 106 4.45 -0.32 6.71
C ARG A 106 3.04 -0.79 7.02
N GLY A 107 2.34 -0.10 7.91
CA GLY A 107 1.04 -0.51 8.41
C GLY A 107 1.16 -1.31 9.71
N GLY A 108 0.05 -1.90 10.14
CA GLY A 108 -0.14 -2.40 11.51
C GLY A 108 -1.52 -2.03 12.03
N VAL A 109 -2.03 -2.80 12.99
CA VAL A 109 -3.39 -2.62 13.52
C VAL A 109 -3.64 -1.21 14.08
N GLU A 110 -2.61 -0.57 14.62
CA GLU A 110 -2.63 0.81 15.12
C GLU A 110 -2.89 1.86 14.03
N PHE A 111 -2.69 1.49 12.77
CA PHE A 111 -2.99 2.31 11.59
C PHE A 111 -4.30 1.94 10.91
N ALA A 112 -5.10 1.06 11.52
CA ALA A 112 -6.34 0.51 10.95
C ALA A 112 -6.13 -0.14 9.57
N CYS A 113 -4.95 -0.71 9.33
CA CYS A 113 -4.64 -1.43 8.09
C CYS A 113 -3.75 -2.65 8.35
N GLY A 114 -3.68 -3.54 7.36
CA GLY A 114 -2.73 -4.66 7.37
C GLY A 114 -1.27 -4.19 7.25
N LEU A 115 -0.34 -5.14 7.14
CA LEU A 115 1.07 -4.84 6.92
C LEU A 115 1.44 -5.04 5.45
N PHE A 116 2.02 -4.02 4.81
CA PHE A 116 2.29 -4.00 3.38
C PHE A 116 3.77 -3.80 3.09
N ILE A 117 4.27 -4.48 2.05
CA ILE A 117 5.60 -4.25 1.50
C ILE A 117 5.56 -2.96 0.68
N SER A 118 6.27 -1.93 1.16
CA SER A 118 6.34 -0.62 0.50
C SER A 118 7.55 -0.45 -0.41
N GLN A 119 8.65 -1.17 -0.14
CA GLN A 119 9.85 -1.10 -0.98
C GLN A 119 10.52 -2.46 -1.05
N LEU A 120 11.20 -2.70 -2.17
CA LEU A 120 12.02 -3.89 -2.42
C LEU A 120 13.41 -3.47 -2.90
N MET A 121 14.42 -4.14 -2.37
CA MET A 121 15.79 -4.03 -2.86
C MET A 121 15.93 -4.88 -4.13
N LYS A 122 16.20 -4.24 -5.27
CA LYS A 122 16.37 -4.92 -6.56
C LYS A 122 17.56 -5.90 -6.50
N GLY A 123 17.33 -7.14 -6.91
CA GLY A 123 18.32 -8.23 -6.82
C GLY A 123 18.52 -8.79 -5.41
N GLY A 124 17.87 -8.21 -4.40
CA GLY A 124 17.92 -8.67 -3.03
C GLY A 124 17.09 -9.93 -2.81
N GLN A 125 17.19 -10.50 -1.62
CA GLN A 125 16.60 -11.80 -1.30
C GLN A 125 15.08 -11.87 -1.54
N ALA A 126 14.35 -10.85 -1.08
CA ALA A 126 12.90 -10.77 -1.27
C ALA A 126 12.47 -10.63 -2.73
N ASP A 127 13.23 -9.86 -3.52
CA ASP A 127 12.99 -9.70 -4.96
C ASP A 127 13.21 -11.04 -5.69
N ASN A 128 14.29 -11.76 -5.35
CA ASN A 128 14.62 -13.06 -5.95
C ASN A 128 13.58 -14.15 -5.66
N VAL A 129 12.90 -14.12 -4.51
CA VAL A 129 11.78 -15.03 -4.23
C VAL A 129 10.44 -14.52 -4.81
N GLY A 130 10.46 -13.37 -5.49
CA GLY A 130 9.34 -12.75 -6.19
C GLY A 130 8.29 -12.12 -5.28
N LEU A 131 8.68 -11.60 -4.12
CA LEU A 131 7.81 -10.66 -3.40
C LEU A 131 7.64 -9.39 -4.23
N GLN A 132 6.54 -8.68 -4.05
CA GLN A 132 6.23 -7.47 -4.82
C GLN A 132 5.84 -6.31 -3.90
N VAL A 133 6.12 -5.08 -4.32
CA VAL A 133 5.56 -3.89 -3.69
C VAL A 133 4.03 -3.94 -3.83
N GLY A 134 3.30 -3.67 -2.75
CA GLY A 134 1.85 -3.83 -2.70
C GLY A 134 1.38 -5.22 -2.27
N ASP A 135 2.30 -6.10 -1.87
CA ASP A 135 1.98 -7.32 -1.15
C ASP A 135 1.58 -7.01 0.30
N GLU A 136 0.46 -7.57 0.72
CA GLU A 136 0.01 -7.61 2.12
C GLU A 136 0.57 -8.87 2.78
N ILE A 137 1.32 -8.70 3.87
CA ILE A 137 1.76 -9.79 4.72
C ILE A 137 0.58 -10.21 5.59
N VAL A 138 0.18 -11.47 5.47
CA VAL A 138 -0.97 -12.01 6.22
C VAL A 138 -0.54 -12.93 7.35
N ARG A 139 0.64 -13.58 7.24
CA ARG A 139 1.20 -14.43 8.30
C ARG A 139 2.71 -14.36 8.33
N ILE A 140 3.27 -14.49 9.53
CA ILE A 140 4.71 -14.64 9.76
C ILE A 140 4.95 -15.84 10.68
N ASN A 141 5.84 -16.73 10.26
CA ASN A 141 6.22 -17.95 10.99
C ASN A 141 5.02 -18.82 11.39
N GLY A 142 3.95 -18.77 10.58
CA GLY A 142 2.72 -19.51 10.83
C GLY A 142 1.69 -18.77 11.68
N TYR A 143 2.00 -17.62 12.27
CA TYR A 143 1.07 -16.81 13.07
C TYR A 143 0.30 -15.80 12.21
N SER A 144 -0.98 -15.60 12.50
CA SER A 144 -1.76 -14.49 11.94
C SER A 144 -1.29 -13.17 12.53
N ILE A 145 -1.20 -12.12 11.71
CA ILE A 145 -0.78 -10.79 12.16
C ILE A 145 -1.88 -9.71 12.05
N SER A 146 -3.13 -10.14 11.80
CA SER A 146 -4.28 -9.25 11.61
C SER A 146 -4.56 -8.29 12.77
N SER A 147 -4.10 -8.62 13.98
CA SER A 147 -4.33 -7.86 15.20
C SER A 147 -3.02 -7.43 15.87
N CYS A 148 -1.91 -7.49 15.13
CA CYS A 148 -0.61 -7.12 15.64
C CYS A 148 -0.27 -5.67 15.30
N THR A 149 0.42 -4.99 16.21
CA THR A 149 1.02 -3.70 15.93
C THR A 149 2.21 -3.84 14.98
N HIS A 150 2.64 -2.75 14.36
CA HIS A 150 3.84 -2.73 13.54
C HIS A 150 5.04 -3.31 14.31
N GLU A 151 5.25 -2.84 15.54
CA GLU A 151 6.37 -3.27 16.38
C GLU A 151 6.30 -4.76 16.72
N GLU A 152 5.13 -5.27 17.09
CA GLU A 152 4.92 -6.69 17.35
C GLU A 152 5.26 -7.55 16.14
N VAL A 153 4.89 -7.10 14.94
CA VAL A 153 5.24 -7.81 13.71
C VAL A 153 6.75 -7.79 13.46
N ILE A 154 7.42 -6.65 13.62
CA ILE A 154 8.87 -6.56 13.48
C ILE A 154 9.57 -7.50 14.47
N ASN A 155 9.09 -7.55 15.71
CA ASN A 155 9.60 -8.46 16.73
C ASN A 155 9.37 -9.93 16.33
N LEU A 156 8.21 -10.26 15.76
CA LEU A 156 7.89 -11.60 15.27
C LEU A 156 8.81 -12.04 14.12
N ILE A 157 9.13 -11.14 13.18
CA ILE A 157 10.14 -11.40 12.12
C ILE A 157 11.50 -11.70 12.76
N ARG A 158 11.82 -11.01 13.86
CA ARG A 158 13.11 -11.13 14.56
C ARG A 158 13.29 -12.40 15.39
N THR A 159 12.24 -13.19 15.60
CA THR A 159 12.30 -14.39 16.47
C THR A 159 13.13 -15.55 15.93
N LYS A 160 13.22 -15.73 14.60
CA LYS A 160 13.87 -16.88 13.96
C LYS A 160 14.93 -16.43 12.96
N LYS A 161 15.92 -17.29 12.68
CA LYS A 161 16.92 -17.07 11.63
C LYS A 161 16.29 -17.09 10.24
N ILE A 162 15.49 -18.12 9.98
CA ILE A 162 14.66 -18.22 8.77
C ILE A 162 13.24 -17.77 9.13
N VAL A 163 12.75 -16.73 8.44
CA VAL A 163 11.37 -16.25 8.55
C VAL A 163 10.53 -16.81 7.41
N SER A 164 9.39 -17.44 7.74
CA SER A 164 8.37 -17.78 6.73
C SER A 164 7.34 -16.66 6.66
N ILE A 165 7.09 -16.13 5.46
CA ILE A 165 6.15 -15.03 5.23
C ILE A 165 5.10 -15.53 4.24
N LYS A 166 3.81 -15.41 4.61
CA LYS A 166 2.69 -15.57 3.67
C LYS A 166 2.16 -14.21 3.28
N VAL A 167 2.08 -13.98 1.98
CA VAL A 167 1.60 -12.73 1.40
C VAL A 167 0.41 -12.93 0.47
N ARG A 168 -0.33 -11.84 0.28
CA ARG A 168 -1.37 -11.70 -0.74
C ARG A 168 -1.11 -10.43 -1.53
N HIS A 169 -1.09 -10.52 -2.86
CA HIS A 169 -0.89 -9.34 -3.70
C HIS A 169 -2.17 -8.50 -3.78
N VAL A 170 -2.08 -7.24 -3.34
CA VAL A 170 -3.19 -6.26 -3.32
C VAL A 170 -2.98 -5.16 -4.37
N GLY A 171 -1.75 -4.68 -4.55
CA GLY A 171 -1.44 -3.62 -5.53
C GLY A 171 -1.71 -2.19 -5.04
N MET A 172 -1.88 -2.01 -3.73
CA MET A 172 -2.04 -0.70 -3.08
C MET A 172 -1.16 -0.60 -1.83
N ILE A 173 -0.81 0.62 -1.45
CA ILE A 173 0.05 0.94 -0.31
C ILE A 173 -0.67 1.94 0.61
N PRO A 174 -0.72 1.70 1.93
CA PRO A 174 -1.26 2.68 2.88
C PRO A 174 -0.30 3.87 3.02
N VAL A 175 -0.86 5.07 3.04
CA VAL A 175 -0.15 6.34 3.20
C VAL A 175 -0.87 7.21 4.22
N LYS A 176 -0.13 7.64 5.23
CA LYS A 176 -0.57 8.61 6.23
C LYS A 176 0.58 9.59 6.42
N SER A 177 0.38 10.86 6.04
CA SER A 177 1.40 11.92 6.01
C SER A 177 1.63 12.54 7.39
N SER A 178 0.58 12.64 8.20
CA SER A 178 0.62 13.20 9.55
C SER A 178 -0.37 12.47 10.45
N THR A 179 -0.31 12.73 11.76
CA THR A 179 -1.24 12.18 12.74
C THR A 179 -2.69 12.53 12.46
N ASP A 180 -2.90 13.74 11.94
CA ASP A 180 -4.20 14.39 11.79
C ASP A 180 -4.86 14.10 10.44
N GLU A 181 -4.10 13.60 9.47
CA GLU A 181 -4.66 13.18 8.18
C GLU A 181 -5.25 11.77 8.25
N PRO A 182 -6.40 11.53 7.58
CA PRO A 182 -6.98 10.19 7.48
C PRO A 182 -6.04 9.27 6.70
N LEU A 183 -6.14 7.96 6.98
CA LEU A 183 -5.45 6.94 6.19
C LEU A 183 -5.92 7.01 4.74
N LYS A 184 -4.96 7.17 3.82
CA LYS A 184 -5.20 7.14 2.37
C LYS A 184 -4.50 5.93 1.78
N TRP A 185 -4.97 5.48 0.62
CA TRP A 185 -4.31 4.43 -0.15
C TRP A 185 -3.82 4.97 -1.47
N GLN A 186 -2.63 4.54 -1.87
CA GLN A 186 -2.06 4.85 -3.17
C GLN A 186 -1.84 3.55 -3.95
N PHE A 187 -2.08 3.60 -5.25
CA PHE A 187 -1.67 2.51 -6.12
C PHE A 187 -0.14 2.46 -6.23
N VAL A 188 0.41 1.26 -6.43
CA VAL A 188 1.87 1.05 -6.47
C VAL A 188 2.54 1.92 -7.55
N ASP A 189 1.89 2.11 -8.70
CA ASP A 189 2.40 2.96 -9.78
C ASP A 189 2.52 4.44 -9.38
N GLN A 190 1.55 4.96 -8.63
CA GLN A 190 1.59 6.32 -8.07
C GLN A 190 2.62 6.44 -6.96
N PHE A 191 2.68 5.43 -6.07
CA PHE A 191 3.58 5.43 -4.91
C PHE A 191 5.06 5.36 -5.30
N VAL A 192 5.42 4.55 -6.29
CA VAL A 192 6.83 4.39 -6.75
C VAL A 192 7.28 5.56 -7.64
N SER A 193 6.32 6.33 -8.19
CA SER A 193 6.62 7.53 -9.00
C SER A 193 7.00 8.75 -8.15
N ASP A 194 6.92 8.67 -6.82
CA ASP A 194 7.34 9.72 -5.90
C ASP A 194 8.74 9.42 -5.33
N PRO A 195 9.81 10.09 -5.80
CA PRO A 195 11.15 9.91 -5.26
C PRO A 195 11.40 10.68 -3.96
N GLY A 196 10.35 11.21 -3.30
CA GLY A 196 10.44 11.93 -2.05
C GLY A 196 10.97 11.09 -0.88
N GLU A 197 12.11 11.53 -0.32
CA GLU A 197 12.81 10.95 0.81
C GLU A 197 11.91 10.55 1.98
N GLY A 198 12.25 9.42 2.59
CA GLY A 198 11.58 8.87 3.76
C GLY A 198 11.49 9.87 4.91
N LYS A 199 10.27 10.16 5.33
CA LYS A 199 9.97 10.61 6.69
C LYS A 199 8.84 9.74 7.22
N SER A 200 9.25 8.73 7.98
CA SER A 200 8.39 8.03 8.92
C SER A 200 7.95 9.05 9.98
N SER A 201 6.65 9.26 10.13
CA SER A 201 6.05 9.84 11.33
C SER A 201 4.64 9.30 11.47
N VAL A 202 4.45 8.47 12.47
CA VAL A 202 3.18 7.84 12.84
C VAL A 202 2.88 8.20 14.29
N ALA A 203 1.74 8.85 14.53
CA ALA A 203 1.17 9.01 15.85
C ALA A 203 -0.36 9.25 15.77
N GLY A 204 -1.07 8.95 16.84
CA GLY A 204 -2.33 9.60 17.22
C GLY A 204 -3.64 9.13 16.59
N LEU A 205 -4.30 8.18 17.26
CA LEU A 205 -5.73 8.16 17.67
C LEU A 205 -6.91 8.22 16.65
N ALA A 206 -7.76 7.20 16.80
CA ALA A 206 -9.24 7.14 16.77
C ALA A 206 -10.08 7.71 15.59
N SER A 207 -10.54 6.76 14.77
CA SER A 207 -11.89 6.54 14.21
C SER A 207 -12.96 7.66 14.27
N SER A 208 -13.56 7.95 13.12
CA SER A 208 -15.01 8.14 12.86
C SER A 208 -15.19 8.33 11.34
N GLY A 209 -16.19 7.84 10.62
CA GLY A 209 -17.37 7.06 10.93
C GLY A 209 -18.11 6.85 9.60
N GLY A 210 -18.13 5.62 9.09
CA GLY A 210 -18.90 5.26 7.90
C GLY A 210 -20.35 4.94 8.28
N LYS A 211 -21.29 5.83 7.93
CA LYS A 211 -22.72 5.54 7.97
C LYS A 211 -23.02 4.48 6.91
N ASN A 212 -23.14 3.24 7.35
CA ASN A 212 -23.58 2.12 6.52
C ASN A 212 -25.06 1.85 6.83
N HIS A 213 -25.81 1.35 5.85
CA HIS A 213 -27.03 0.56 6.08
C HIS A 213 -26.64 -0.77 6.70
N LYS A 214 -26.31 -0.77 8.00
CA LYS A 214 -25.96 -2.00 8.73
C LYS A 214 -27.23 -2.68 9.18
N GLU A 215 -27.20 -4.00 9.19
CA GLU A 215 -28.09 -4.75 10.07
C GLU A 215 -27.78 -4.34 11.52
N LYS A 216 -28.75 -3.69 12.15
CA LYS A 216 -28.69 -3.24 13.53
C LYS A 216 -29.66 -4.08 14.34
N LYS A 217 -29.12 -4.87 15.27
CA LYS A 217 -29.91 -5.63 16.24
C LYS A 217 -30.06 -4.82 17.53
N VAL A 218 -31.30 -4.54 17.92
CA VAL A 218 -31.64 -3.77 19.13
C VAL A 218 -32.53 -4.60 20.06
N PHE A 219 -32.43 -4.31 21.35
CA PHE A 219 -33.24 -4.94 22.40
C PHE A 219 -34.11 -3.87 23.05
N ILE A 220 -35.42 -4.10 23.10
CA ILE A 220 -36.40 -3.17 23.67
C ILE A 220 -37.21 -3.90 24.75
N SER A 221 -37.21 -3.34 25.96
CA SER A 221 -38.07 -3.79 27.06
C SER A 221 -39.21 -2.80 27.25
N LEU A 222 -40.45 -3.27 27.05
CA LEU A 222 -41.68 -2.50 27.18
C LEU A 222 -42.25 -2.53 28.61
N ILE A 223 -41.56 -3.18 29.55
CA ILE A 223 -42.00 -3.31 30.94
C ILE A 223 -42.06 -1.92 31.57
N GLY A 224 -43.24 -1.51 32.06
CA GLY A 224 -43.44 -0.23 32.72
C GLY A 224 -43.56 0.99 31.79
N THR A 225 -43.59 0.79 30.47
CA THR A 225 -43.76 1.89 29.50
C THR A 225 -45.09 1.79 28.75
N LYS A 226 -45.57 2.92 28.21
CA LYS A 226 -46.82 2.97 27.43
C LYS A 226 -46.65 2.40 26.01
N GLY A 227 -45.46 1.95 25.63
CA GLY A 227 -45.14 1.39 24.31
C GLY A 227 -43.72 1.74 23.85
N MET A 228 -43.35 1.17 22.71
CA MET A 228 -42.02 1.29 22.09
C MET A 228 -41.65 2.73 21.69
N GLY A 229 -42.64 3.51 21.25
CA GLY A 229 -42.45 4.91 20.89
C GLY A 229 -42.05 5.16 19.43
N CYS A 230 -42.14 4.16 18.55
CA CYS A 230 -42.12 4.35 17.11
C CYS A 230 -43.43 3.92 16.45
N SER A 231 -43.64 4.40 15.22
CA SER A 231 -44.71 3.96 14.32
C SER A 231 -44.10 3.14 13.19
N ILE A 232 -44.85 2.17 12.67
CA ILE A 232 -44.48 1.41 11.49
C ILE A 232 -45.45 1.67 10.34
N SER A 233 -44.97 1.50 9.12
CA SER A 233 -45.76 1.57 7.89
C SER A 233 -45.32 0.47 6.93
N SER A 234 -46.25 -0.04 6.13
CA SER A 234 -45.88 -0.90 5.00
C SER A 234 -45.32 -0.08 3.85
N GLY A 235 -44.24 -0.57 3.26
CA GLY A 235 -43.68 0.02 2.05
C GLY A 235 -44.56 -0.18 0.82
N PRO A 236 -44.37 0.62 -0.24
CA PRO A 236 -45.12 0.53 -1.48
C PRO A 236 -44.78 -0.77 -2.25
N THR A 237 -45.53 -1.06 -3.31
CA THR A 237 -45.28 -2.25 -4.16
C THR A 237 -43.89 -2.30 -4.76
N GLN A 238 -43.25 -1.15 -4.97
CA GLN A 238 -41.87 -1.04 -5.48
C GLN A 238 -40.81 -1.35 -4.41
N LYS A 239 -41.17 -1.26 -3.13
CA LYS A 239 -40.28 -1.47 -1.99
C LYS A 239 -41.06 -2.10 -0.82
N PRO A 240 -41.48 -3.37 -0.95
CA PRO A 240 -42.29 -4.03 0.06
C PRO A 240 -41.46 -4.26 1.34
N GLY A 241 -42.15 -4.24 2.48
CA GLY A 241 -41.54 -4.44 3.80
C GLY A 241 -42.23 -3.63 4.88
N ILE A 242 -41.76 -3.78 6.12
CA ILE A 242 -42.22 -3.01 7.28
C ILE A 242 -41.15 -2.01 7.66
N PHE A 243 -41.50 -0.72 7.62
CA PHE A 243 -40.57 0.38 7.84
C PHE A 243 -40.98 1.21 9.04
N ILE A 244 -40.02 1.81 9.72
CA ILE A 244 -40.26 2.78 10.78
C ILE A 244 -40.63 4.12 10.14
N SER A 245 -41.85 4.59 10.40
CA SER A 245 -42.39 5.82 9.82
C SER A 245 -42.29 7.03 10.75
N ASN A 246 -42.16 6.81 12.05
CA ASN A 246 -41.96 7.88 13.02
C ASN A 246 -41.27 7.33 14.28
N VAL A 247 -40.43 8.14 14.92
CA VAL A 247 -39.82 7.82 16.21
C VAL A 247 -40.03 9.01 17.14
N LYS A 248 -40.71 8.78 18.27
CA LYS A 248 -40.96 9.84 19.25
C LYS A 248 -39.64 10.23 19.93
N PRO A 249 -39.33 11.54 20.06
CA PRO A 249 -38.19 11.99 20.85
C PRO A 249 -38.26 11.43 22.29
N HIS A 250 -37.10 11.08 22.84
CA HIS A 250 -36.96 10.52 24.19
C HIS A 250 -37.78 9.24 24.45
N SER A 251 -38.09 8.48 23.40
CA SER A 251 -38.70 7.16 23.53
C SER A 251 -37.65 6.05 23.59
N LEU A 252 -38.07 4.85 24.01
CA LEU A 252 -37.22 3.66 23.96
C LEU A 252 -36.66 3.42 22.56
N SER A 253 -37.47 3.57 21.51
CA SER A 253 -37.01 3.49 20.12
C SER A 253 -35.89 4.48 19.81
N ALA A 254 -36.01 5.73 20.25
CA ALA A 254 -34.97 6.74 20.05
C ALA A 254 -33.70 6.41 20.84
N GLU A 255 -33.83 5.93 22.08
CA GLU A 255 -32.70 5.56 22.94
C GLU A 255 -31.90 4.37 22.40
N VAL A 256 -32.57 3.38 21.81
CA VAL A 256 -31.89 2.28 21.12
C VAL A 256 -31.40 2.67 19.71
N GLY A 257 -31.69 3.90 19.28
CA GLY A 257 -31.27 4.52 18.03
C GLY A 257 -31.98 3.96 16.80
N LEU A 258 -33.25 3.59 16.91
CA LEU A 258 -34.09 3.38 15.73
C LEU A 258 -34.37 4.75 15.09
N GLU A 259 -34.31 4.81 13.77
CA GLU A 259 -34.56 6.01 12.98
C GLU A 259 -35.73 5.82 12.01
N VAL A 260 -36.32 6.95 11.60
CA VAL A 260 -37.29 6.96 10.50
C VAL A 260 -36.61 6.45 9.23
N GLY A 261 -37.28 5.53 8.53
CA GLY A 261 -36.76 4.85 7.36
C GLY A 261 -36.00 3.56 7.65
N ASP A 262 -35.82 3.12 8.89
CA ASP A 262 -35.28 1.77 9.15
C ASP A 262 -36.27 0.69 8.70
N GLN A 263 -35.79 -0.37 8.05
CA GLN A 263 -36.63 -1.53 7.70
C GLN A 263 -36.49 -2.62 8.75
N ILE A 264 -37.60 -3.10 9.31
CA ILE A 264 -37.60 -4.23 10.22
C ILE A 264 -37.51 -5.52 9.40
N VAL A 265 -36.46 -6.31 9.62
CA VAL A 265 -36.22 -7.58 8.92
C VAL A 265 -36.39 -8.80 9.83
N GLU A 266 -36.30 -8.63 11.15
CA GLU A 266 -36.56 -9.71 12.11
C GLU A 266 -37.09 -9.16 13.43
N VAL A 267 -38.03 -9.86 14.06
CA VAL A 267 -38.46 -9.60 15.45
C VAL A 267 -38.55 -10.91 16.22
N ASN A 268 -37.82 -11.03 17.33
CA ASN A 268 -37.79 -12.22 18.19
C ASN A 268 -37.51 -13.53 17.41
N GLY A 269 -36.68 -13.46 16.37
CA GLY A 269 -36.35 -14.60 15.50
C GLY A 269 -37.42 -14.94 14.45
N MET A 270 -38.51 -14.17 14.36
CA MET A 270 -39.47 -14.24 13.26
C MET A 270 -38.99 -13.33 12.12
N ASP A 271 -38.96 -13.85 10.89
CA ASP A 271 -38.64 -13.11 9.67
C ASP A 271 -39.75 -12.10 9.33
N PHE A 272 -39.35 -10.85 9.06
CA PHE A 272 -40.23 -9.74 8.70
C PHE A 272 -40.13 -9.34 7.21
N SER A 273 -39.36 -10.07 6.40
CA SER A 273 -39.14 -9.73 4.99
C SER A 273 -40.42 -9.69 4.15
N ASN A 274 -41.40 -10.55 4.46
CA ASN A 274 -42.66 -10.69 3.72
C ASN A 274 -43.91 -10.68 4.64
N VAL A 275 -43.87 -9.91 5.72
CA VAL A 275 -44.98 -9.82 6.67
C VAL A 275 -45.91 -8.66 6.30
N ASP A 276 -47.23 -8.90 6.37
CA ASP A 276 -48.21 -7.84 6.16
C ASP A 276 -48.29 -6.89 7.37
N HIS A 277 -48.80 -5.67 7.15
CA HIS A 277 -48.89 -4.66 8.20
C HIS A 277 -49.61 -5.15 9.47
N LYS A 278 -50.69 -5.91 9.30
CA LYS A 278 -51.57 -6.30 10.40
C LYS A 278 -50.88 -7.33 11.30
N GLU A 279 -50.21 -8.31 10.70
CA GLU A 279 -49.46 -9.32 11.43
C GLU A 279 -48.20 -8.70 12.07
N ALA A 280 -47.51 -7.79 11.38
CA ALA A 280 -46.37 -7.06 11.96
C ALA A 280 -46.75 -6.32 13.25
N VAL A 281 -47.88 -5.60 13.24
CA VAL A 281 -48.41 -4.91 14.42
C VAL A 281 -48.74 -5.90 15.54
N LYS A 282 -49.31 -7.05 15.21
CA LYS A 282 -49.67 -8.09 16.20
C LYS A 282 -48.41 -8.67 16.86
N VAL A 283 -47.38 -9.01 16.07
CA VAL A 283 -46.12 -9.57 16.58
C VAL A 283 -45.40 -8.55 17.46
N LEU A 284 -45.26 -7.30 17.03
CA LEU A 284 -44.63 -6.23 17.82
C LEU A 284 -45.38 -5.93 19.13
N LYS A 285 -46.67 -6.23 19.21
CA LYS A 285 -47.49 -6.07 20.43
C LYS A 285 -47.59 -7.34 21.28
N SER A 286 -47.10 -8.48 20.78
CA SER A 286 -47.30 -9.78 21.43
C SER A 286 -46.36 -10.04 22.61
N SER A 287 -45.27 -9.27 22.72
CA SER A 287 -44.25 -9.45 23.77
C SER A 287 -43.90 -8.15 24.46
N GLN A 288 -43.58 -8.24 25.75
CA GLN A 288 -43.02 -7.12 26.52
C GLN A 288 -41.52 -6.97 26.32
N THR A 289 -40.85 -7.95 25.70
CA THR A 289 -39.43 -7.90 25.33
C THR A 289 -39.26 -8.23 23.86
N LEU A 290 -38.55 -7.36 23.15
CA LEU A 290 -38.39 -7.43 21.70
C LEU A 290 -36.91 -7.36 21.34
N THR A 291 -36.44 -8.35 20.58
CA THR A 291 -35.17 -8.32 19.86
C THR A 291 -35.50 -8.02 18.41
N ILE A 292 -35.08 -6.86 17.90
CA ILE A 292 -35.43 -6.40 16.57
C ILE A 292 -34.15 -6.26 15.76
N THR A 293 -34.11 -6.88 14.58
CA THR A 293 -33.07 -6.63 13.59
C THR A 293 -33.64 -5.71 12.53
N VAL A 294 -32.97 -4.58 12.29
CA VAL A 294 -33.35 -3.61 11.26
C VAL A 294 -32.22 -3.42 10.26
N VAL A 295 -32.56 -3.12 9.01
CA VAL A 295 -31.62 -2.53 8.05
C VAL A 295 -31.75 -1.03 8.14
N THR A 296 -30.73 -0.37 8.70
CA THR A 296 -30.80 1.06 9.03
C THR A 296 -30.94 1.91 7.77
N GLY A 297 -31.92 2.81 7.71
CA GLY A 297 -32.11 3.76 6.62
C GLY A 297 -32.63 3.19 5.29
N ALA A 298 -33.02 1.91 5.23
CA ALA A 298 -33.44 1.25 4.00
C ALA A 298 -34.61 1.93 3.29
N GLY A 299 -35.57 2.50 4.02
CA GLY A 299 -36.74 3.22 3.52
C GLY A 299 -36.72 4.72 3.77
N LYS A 300 -35.56 5.36 3.99
CA LYS A 300 -35.49 6.82 4.26
C LYS A 300 -36.19 7.65 3.17
N GLU A 301 -35.98 7.29 1.91
CA GLU A 301 -36.63 7.92 0.74
C GLU A 301 -38.17 7.86 0.76
N LEU A 302 -38.78 6.89 1.47
CA LEU A 302 -40.24 6.74 1.54
C LEU A 302 -40.91 7.79 2.44
N PHE A 303 -40.14 8.42 3.33
CA PHE A 303 -40.64 9.34 4.36
C PHE A 303 -40.04 10.75 4.25
N MET A 304 -39.31 11.04 3.18
CA MET A 304 -38.78 12.37 2.90
C MET A 304 -39.85 13.28 2.29
N THR A 305 -39.89 14.54 2.73
CA THR A 305 -40.68 15.57 2.05
C THR A 305 -40.04 15.95 0.71
N GLU A 306 -40.83 16.48 -0.22
CA GLU A 306 -40.33 16.94 -1.53
C GLU A 306 -39.19 17.97 -1.37
N GLY A 307 -39.29 18.85 -0.37
CA GLY A 307 -38.26 19.83 -0.05
C GLY A 307 -36.98 19.21 0.54
N GLU A 308 -37.07 18.11 1.30
CA GLU A 308 -35.90 17.38 1.79
C GLU A 308 -35.21 16.60 0.67
N LYS A 309 -36.01 15.94 -0.17
CA LYS A 309 -35.52 15.22 -1.35
C LYS A 309 -34.76 16.16 -2.29
N GLN A 310 -35.34 17.33 -2.59
CA GLN A 310 -34.67 18.32 -3.43
C GLN A 310 -33.36 18.82 -2.82
N ARG A 311 -33.31 19.03 -1.49
CA ARG A 311 -32.08 19.43 -0.79
C ARG A 311 -31.01 18.34 -0.86
N GLU A 312 -31.39 17.08 -0.64
CA GLU A 312 -30.46 15.96 -0.73
C GLU A 312 -29.94 15.78 -2.16
N GLU A 313 -30.80 15.88 -3.17
CA GLU A 313 -30.40 15.88 -4.59
C GLU A 313 -29.45 17.02 -4.92
N THR A 314 -29.72 18.25 -4.45
CA THR A 314 -28.80 19.38 -4.65
C THR A 314 -27.48 19.18 -3.93
N SER A 315 -27.48 18.58 -2.74
CA SER A 315 -26.27 18.28 -1.98
C SER A 315 -25.43 17.21 -2.68
N ARG A 316 -26.07 16.14 -3.17
CA ARG A 316 -25.46 15.08 -3.97
C ARG A 316 -24.84 15.63 -5.26
N GLU A 317 -25.55 16.50 -5.97
CA GLU A 317 -25.05 17.14 -7.18
C GLU A 317 -23.87 18.09 -6.89
N LEU A 318 -23.93 18.87 -5.81
CA LEU A 318 -22.80 19.71 -5.38
C LEU A 318 -21.57 18.88 -5.00
N GLU A 319 -21.75 17.79 -4.25
CA GLU A 319 -20.66 16.88 -3.88
C GLU A 319 -20.05 16.21 -5.12
N ARG A 320 -20.89 15.79 -6.08
CA ARG A 320 -20.46 15.26 -7.37
C ARG A 320 -19.66 16.27 -8.19
N GLN A 321 -20.11 17.53 -8.24
CA GLN A 321 -19.40 18.61 -8.93
C GLN A 321 -18.04 18.90 -8.26
N GLU A 322 -18.00 18.88 -6.93
CA GLU A 322 -16.77 19.04 -6.17
C GLU A 322 -15.80 17.87 -6.42
N LEU A 323 -16.29 16.63 -6.47
CA LEU A 323 -15.50 15.45 -6.81
C LEU A 323 -14.84 15.59 -8.19
N MET A 324 -15.61 16.04 -9.18
CA MET A 324 -15.13 16.34 -10.54
C MET A 324 -14.09 17.48 -10.55
N ARG A 325 -14.28 18.52 -9.74
CA ARG A 325 -13.34 19.63 -9.60
C ARG A 325 -12.03 19.18 -8.98
N GLN A 326 -12.08 18.40 -7.91
CA GLN A 326 -10.89 17.85 -7.24
C GLN A 326 -10.09 16.95 -8.17
N LYS A 327 -10.75 16.07 -8.92
CA LYS A 327 -10.11 15.26 -9.96
C LYS A 327 -9.36 16.12 -10.99
N ARG A 328 -9.98 17.21 -11.47
CA ARG A 328 -9.35 18.12 -12.43
C ARG A 328 -8.08 18.75 -11.87
N LEU A 329 -8.13 19.22 -10.63
CA LEU A 329 -6.98 19.78 -9.92
C LEU A 329 -5.88 18.74 -9.68
N ALA A 330 -6.25 17.50 -9.33
CA ALA A 330 -5.29 16.42 -9.14
C ALA A 330 -4.58 16.05 -10.45
N LEU A 331 -5.31 15.99 -11.57
CA LEU A 331 -4.73 15.76 -12.90
C LEU A 331 -3.75 16.87 -13.31
N GLU A 332 -4.11 18.13 -13.06
CA GLU A 332 -3.24 19.28 -13.34
C GLU A 332 -1.97 19.26 -12.47
N THR A 333 -2.13 18.93 -11.18
CA THR A 333 -1.00 18.80 -10.24
C THR A 333 -0.06 17.67 -10.65
N ASN A 334 -0.59 16.50 -11.00
CA ASN A 334 0.21 15.37 -11.48
C ASN A 334 0.95 15.69 -12.78
N LYS A 335 0.32 16.46 -13.68
CA LYS A 335 0.96 16.94 -14.91
C LYS A 335 2.17 17.82 -14.59
N ILE A 336 2.00 18.80 -13.71
CA ILE A 336 3.09 19.71 -13.28
C ILE A 336 4.22 18.93 -12.61
N LEU A 337 3.89 18.00 -11.71
CA LEU A 337 4.88 17.17 -11.01
C LEU A 337 5.70 16.33 -12.00
N LYS A 338 5.05 15.71 -12.99
CA LYS A 338 5.73 14.92 -14.02
C LYS A 338 6.66 15.78 -14.86
N GLU A 339 6.23 16.96 -15.29
CA GLU A 339 7.06 17.91 -16.03
C GLU A 339 8.28 18.37 -15.19
N GLN A 340 8.10 18.58 -13.88
CA GLN A 340 9.21 18.91 -12.97
C GLN A 340 10.21 17.76 -12.86
N GLN A 341 9.74 16.52 -12.68
CA GLN A 341 10.60 15.34 -12.60
C GLN A 341 11.39 15.11 -13.88
N GLU A 342 10.78 15.30 -15.05
CA GLU A 342 11.48 15.19 -16.34
C GLU A 342 12.58 16.25 -16.48
N LYS A 343 12.29 17.50 -16.09
CA LYS A 343 13.31 18.57 -16.05
C LYS A 343 14.44 18.27 -15.07
N GLU A 344 14.14 17.72 -13.90
CA GLU A 344 15.16 17.34 -12.90
C GLU A 344 16.03 16.18 -13.40
N LYS A 345 15.44 15.16 -14.03
CA LYS A 345 16.17 14.06 -14.67
C LYS A 345 17.13 14.58 -15.74
N LEU A 346 16.68 15.51 -16.58
CA LEU A 346 17.52 16.10 -17.62
C LEU A 346 18.71 16.86 -17.01
N ARG A 347 18.48 17.66 -15.95
CA ARG A 347 19.55 18.36 -15.22
C ARG A 347 20.54 17.38 -14.60
N LYS A 348 20.06 16.30 -13.96
CA LYS A 348 20.93 15.26 -13.39
C LYS A 348 21.78 14.56 -14.46
N MET A 349 21.18 14.27 -15.62
CA MET A 349 21.89 13.67 -16.75
C MET A 349 22.99 14.60 -17.28
N GLU A 350 22.72 15.91 -17.41
CA GLU A 350 23.71 16.90 -17.84
C GLU A 350 24.87 17.03 -16.84
N ILE A 351 24.57 17.05 -15.53
CA ILE A 351 25.59 17.08 -14.47
C ILE A 351 26.44 15.81 -14.51
N ALA A 352 25.81 14.64 -14.62
CA ALA A 352 26.52 13.36 -14.70
C ALA A 352 27.42 13.27 -15.94
N GLN A 353 26.96 13.79 -17.08
CA GLN A 353 27.75 13.86 -18.30
C GLN A 353 28.98 14.76 -18.12
N LYS A 354 28.81 15.96 -17.57
CA LYS A 354 29.94 16.87 -17.30
C LYS A 354 30.94 16.26 -16.32
N ALA A 355 30.46 15.59 -15.28
CA ALA A 355 31.33 14.88 -14.32
C ALA A 355 32.13 13.75 -14.99
N ALA A 356 31.50 12.98 -15.89
CA ALA A 356 32.19 11.93 -16.63
C ALA A 356 33.26 12.49 -17.59
N GLU A 357 32.97 13.58 -18.29
CA GLU A 357 33.92 14.28 -19.16
C GLU A 357 35.12 14.86 -18.38
N GLU A 358 34.88 15.35 -17.16
CA GLU A 358 35.93 15.83 -16.26
C GLU A 358 36.78 14.68 -15.71
N GLU A 359 36.17 13.55 -15.31
CA GLU A 359 36.88 12.36 -14.85
C GLU A 359 37.77 11.77 -15.96
N GLU A 360 37.29 11.74 -17.20
CA GLU A 360 38.09 11.30 -18.35
C GLU A 360 39.28 12.23 -18.61
N ARG A 361 39.09 13.55 -18.50
CA ARG A 361 40.19 14.52 -18.59
C ARG A 361 41.23 14.30 -17.49
N TYR A 362 40.79 14.19 -16.24
CA TYR A 362 41.67 13.91 -15.11
C TYR A 362 42.43 12.60 -15.28
N ARG A 363 41.77 11.55 -15.80
CA ARG A 363 42.38 10.25 -16.08
C ARG A 363 43.50 10.35 -17.10
N LYS A 364 43.29 11.09 -18.21
CA LYS A 364 44.31 11.33 -19.24
C LYS A 364 45.51 12.10 -18.68
N GLU A 365 45.26 13.11 -17.85
CA GLU A 365 46.31 13.90 -17.22
C GLU A 365 47.16 13.06 -16.24
N ILE A 366 46.52 12.21 -15.43
CA ILE A 366 47.21 11.23 -14.56
C ILE A 366 48.06 10.25 -15.38
N GLU A 367 47.54 9.75 -16.51
CA GLU A 367 48.26 8.83 -17.38
C GLU A 367 49.49 9.51 -18.02
N GLN A 368 49.35 10.77 -18.40
CA GLN A 368 50.45 11.57 -18.92
C GLN A 368 51.54 11.80 -17.85
N ILE A 369 51.15 12.18 -16.62
CA ILE A 369 52.09 12.34 -15.50
C ILE A 369 52.83 11.03 -15.24
N LYS A 370 52.13 9.89 -15.16
CA LYS A 370 52.76 8.57 -14.97
C LYS A 370 53.72 8.22 -16.10
N ALA A 371 53.37 8.54 -17.34
CA ALA A 371 54.23 8.30 -18.49
C ALA A 371 55.49 9.19 -18.47
N GLU A 372 55.35 10.45 -18.03
CA GLU A 372 56.47 11.37 -17.84
C GLU A 372 57.36 10.93 -16.67
N GLU A 373 56.80 10.48 -15.55
CA GLU A 373 57.54 9.90 -14.42
C GLU A 373 58.32 8.65 -14.83
N GLU A 374 57.71 7.74 -15.59
CA GLU A 374 58.40 6.54 -16.11
C GLU A 374 59.55 6.90 -17.08
N LYS A 375 59.36 7.92 -17.93
CA LYS A 375 60.44 8.43 -18.79
C LYS A 375 61.55 9.05 -17.97
N PHE A 376 61.21 9.89 -16.99
CA PHE A 376 62.18 10.53 -16.10
C PHE A 376 62.96 9.48 -15.29
N LYS A 377 62.28 8.45 -14.80
CA LYS A 377 62.90 7.34 -14.08
C LYS A 377 63.87 6.56 -14.96
N LYS A 378 63.48 6.22 -16.20
CA LYS A 378 64.38 5.58 -17.18
C LYS A 378 65.61 6.45 -17.49
N GLN A 379 65.39 7.74 -17.71
CA GLN A 379 66.49 8.67 -17.97
C GLN A 379 67.43 8.81 -16.77
N TRP A 380 66.89 8.85 -15.55
CA TRP A 380 67.69 8.84 -14.32
C TRP A 380 68.48 7.53 -14.16
N GLU A 381 67.89 6.37 -14.46
CA GLU A 381 68.57 5.07 -14.49
C GLU A 381 69.69 5.02 -15.54
N GLU A 382 69.50 5.63 -16.71
CA GLU A 382 70.54 5.73 -17.76
C GLU A 382 71.69 6.67 -17.35
N ASP A 383 71.37 7.85 -16.83
CA ASP A 383 72.36 8.90 -16.48
C ASP A 383 73.13 8.60 -15.19
N TRP A 384 72.50 7.90 -14.24
CA TRP A 384 73.05 7.66 -12.91
C TRP A 384 73.14 6.18 -12.49
N GLY A 385 72.36 5.27 -13.07
CA GLY A 385 72.40 3.84 -12.74
C GLY A 385 73.70 3.14 -13.17
N HIS A 386 74.41 3.67 -14.18
CA HIS A 386 75.74 3.18 -14.56
C HIS A 386 76.89 3.66 -13.68
N LYS A 387 76.68 4.65 -12.79
CA LYS A 387 77.72 5.14 -11.88
C LYS A 387 77.90 4.28 -10.62
N GLU A 388 76.91 3.44 -10.30
CA GLU A 388 76.93 2.60 -9.10
C GLU A 388 77.50 1.19 -9.33
N GLN A 389 77.90 0.84 -10.56
CA GLN A 389 78.71 -0.34 -10.85
C GLN A 389 80.18 0.03 -11.08
N SER A 390 80.84 0.60 -10.06
CA SER A 390 82.30 0.72 -10.04
C SER A 390 82.96 -0.25 -9.04
N LYS A 391 83.36 -1.40 -9.60
CA LYS A 391 84.44 -2.35 -9.25
C LYS A 391 84.32 -3.25 -8.01
N PRO A 392 84.32 -4.60 -8.18
CA PRO A 392 84.77 -5.50 -7.13
C PRO A 392 86.31 -5.43 -6.96
N PRO A 393 86.86 -5.78 -5.78
CA PRO A 393 88.28 -5.66 -5.51
C PRO A 393 89.09 -6.67 -6.35
N LYS A 394 90.16 -6.19 -6.99
CA LYS A 394 91.10 -7.04 -7.75
C LYS A 394 91.78 -8.03 -6.81
N THR A 395 91.55 -9.30 -7.04
CA THR A 395 92.34 -10.42 -6.51
C THR A 395 93.76 -10.30 -7.07
N VAL A 396 94.74 -10.06 -6.21
CA VAL A 396 96.17 -10.14 -6.57
C VAL A 396 96.62 -11.58 -6.31
N VAL A 397 97.08 -12.24 -7.37
CA VAL A 397 97.67 -13.58 -7.34
C VAL A 397 99.01 -13.49 -6.63
N ALA A 398 99.20 -14.27 -5.57
CA ALA A 398 100.47 -14.42 -4.89
C ALA A 398 101.30 -15.51 -5.59
N GLU A 399 102.44 -15.13 -6.17
CA GLU A 399 103.50 -16.05 -6.56
C GLU A 399 104.60 -16.03 -5.47
N VAL A 400 105.11 -17.23 -5.20
CA VAL A 400 105.87 -17.66 -4.03
C VAL A 400 107.24 -16.99 -3.93
N HIS A 401 107.61 -16.52 -2.73
CA HIS A 401 109.00 -16.52 -2.23
C HIS A 401 109.05 -16.90 -0.74
N ARG A 402 110.09 -17.66 -0.37
CA ARG A 402 110.31 -18.34 0.94
C ARG A 402 110.76 -17.38 2.08
N PRO A 403 110.65 -17.82 3.36
CA PRO A 403 110.62 -16.95 4.54
C PRO A 403 111.99 -16.69 5.18
N PRO A 404 112.07 -15.72 6.12
CA PRO A 404 112.60 -16.07 7.44
C PRO A 404 111.95 -15.41 8.68
N HIS A 405 111.89 -16.23 9.74
CA HIS A 405 112.07 -16.01 11.19
C HIS A 405 111.15 -15.13 12.07
N HIS A 406 110.32 -15.84 12.85
CA HIS A 406 109.99 -15.75 14.29
C HIS A 406 110.17 -14.43 15.08
N LYS A 407 109.10 -14.04 15.80
CA LYS A 407 109.01 -14.13 17.30
C LYS A 407 107.59 -13.88 17.84
N HIS A 408 107.28 -14.59 18.93
CA HIS A 408 106.03 -14.66 19.70
C HIS A 408 105.45 -13.31 20.18
N ARG A 409 104.12 -13.25 20.46
CA ARG A 409 103.54 -13.28 21.84
C ARG A 409 102.04 -12.87 21.93
N ARG A 410 101.22 -13.84 22.40
CA ARG A 410 100.00 -13.82 23.26
C ARG A 410 98.76 -12.94 22.94
N LEU A 411 97.61 -13.65 22.91
CA LEU A 411 96.22 -13.21 23.20
C LEU A 411 96.03 -12.87 24.70
N PRO A 412 94.99 -12.11 25.11
CA PRO A 412 93.60 -12.62 25.28
C PRO A 412 92.51 -11.66 24.72
N GLU A 413 91.42 -12.12 24.09
CA GLU A 413 90.13 -12.51 24.69
C GLU A 413 89.57 -11.54 25.75
N VAL A 414 88.36 -10.99 25.52
CA VAL A 414 87.21 -10.80 26.45
C VAL A 414 86.03 -10.26 25.58
N CYS A 415 84.95 -11.04 25.36
CA CYS A 415 83.62 -10.98 26.00
C CYS A 415 82.94 -9.58 25.90
N GLY A 416 81.74 -9.35 25.37
CA GLY A 416 80.52 -10.15 25.33
C GLY A 416 79.37 -9.34 25.96
N ARG A 417 78.19 -9.44 25.35
CA ARG A 417 76.80 -9.21 25.87
C ARG A 417 76.04 -7.97 25.40
N LEU A 418 74.92 -8.31 24.74
CA LEU A 418 73.51 -7.90 24.92
C LEU A 418 73.17 -6.41 24.88
#